data_AF-A0A101XD96-F1
#
_entry.id   AF-A0A101XD96-F1
#
_cell.length_a   1.000
_cell.length_b   1.000
_cell.length_c   1.000
_cell.angle_alpha   90.00
_cell.angle_beta   90.00
_cell.angle_gamma   90.00
#
_symmetry.space_group_name_H-M   'P 1'
#
loop_
_entity.id
_entity.type
_entity.pdbx_description
1 polymer ?
#
loop_
_entity_poly.entity_id
_entity_poly.type
_entity_poly.pdbx_seq_one_letter_code
_entity_poly.pdbx_strand_id
1 'polypeptide(L)'
;MGSSADRAKIREEYGRVVLDVLRGSVKAPYDSYISEFIDQLAVMMEKLNNSDAETRNKFRYGLSILTSPSNKPNIIRAKINAYYAYLVYRGYVSAYSVLKSKLVAGGESLYTWIRMYRSLNI
;
A
#
# COMPACT_ATOMS: atom_id res chain seq x y z
N MET A 1 -13.88 8.32 -21.26
CA MET A 1 -13.87 8.91 -19.91
C MET A 1 -14.87 8.12 -19.07
N GLY A 2 -14.42 7.39 -18.04
CA GLY A 2 -15.33 6.61 -17.18
C GLY A 2 -16.16 7.51 -16.24
N SER A 3 -17.36 7.07 -15.88
CA SER A 3 -18.26 7.79 -14.96
C SER A 3 -17.62 7.97 -13.58
N SER A 4 -18.05 8.98 -12.82
CA SER A 4 -17.67 9.15 -11.41
C SER A 4 -18.03 7.90 -10.57
N ALA A 5 -19.13 7.23 -10.93
CA ALA A 5 -19.55 5.98 -10.31
C ALA A 5 -18.59 4.82 -10.60
N ASP A 6 -18.07 4.72 -11.82
CA ASP A 6 -17.11 3.67 -12.20
C ASP A 6 -15.81 3.83 -11.41
N ARG A 7 -15.33 5.06 -11.23
CA ARG A 7 -14.15 5.34 -10.41
C ARG A 7 -14.35 5.01 -8.93
N ALA A 8 -15.54 5.23 -8.39
CA ALA A 8 -15.86 4.88 -7.01
C ALA A 8 -15.88 3.36 -6.80
N LYS A 9 -16.54 2.64 -7.72
CA LYS A 9 -16.60 1.16 -7.70
C LYS A 9 -15.23 0.50 -7.82
N ILE A 10 -14.36 1.03 -8.69
CA ILE A 10 -12.98 0.56 -8.84
C ILE A 10 -12.17 0.80 -7.57
N ARG A 11 -12.34 1.96 -6.90
CA ARG A 11 -11.68 2.24 -5.62
C ARG A 11 -12.14 1.28 -4.53
N GLU A 12 -13.44 0.99 -4.47
CA GLU A 12 -14.01 0.05 -3.51
C GLU A 12 -13.47 -1.38 -3.72
N GLU A 13 -13.38 -1.83 -4.97
CA GLU A 13 -12.82 -3.13 -5.32
C GLU A 13 -11.33 -3.24 -4.93
N TYR A 14 -10.54 -2.20 -5.19
CA TYR A 14 -9.12 -2.17 -4.82
C TYR A 14 -8.92 -2.18 -3.30
N GLY A 15 -9.71 -1.38 -2.56
CA GLY A 15 -9.68 -1.38 -1.10
C GLY A 15 -10.00 -2.76 -0.53
N ARG A 16 -11.05 -3.43 -1.05
CA ARG A 16 -11.44 -4.77 -0.60
C ARG A 16 -10.33 -5.80 -0.80
N VAL A 17 -9.72 -5.82 -1.97
CA VAL A 17 -8.66 -6.77 -2.35
C VAL A 17 -7.40 -6.63 -1.48
N VAL A 18 -7.12 -5.43 -0.97
CA VAL A 18 -6.02 -5.21 -0.03
C VAL A 18 -6.47 -5.57 1.39
N LEU A 19 -7.67 -5.14 1.79
CA LEU A 19 -8.25 -5.41 3.10
C LEU A 19 -8.29 -6.91 3.44
N ASP A 20 -8.76 -7.74 2.51
CA ASP A 20 -8.86 -9.18 2.72
C ASP A 20 -7.50 -9.82 3.00
N VAL A 21 -6.46 -9.40 2.27
CA VAL A 21 -5.09 -9.86 2.48
C VAL A 21 -4.56 -9.43 3.84
N LEU A 22 -4.78 -8.17 4.21
CA LEU A 22 -4.27 -7.62 5.47
C LEU A 22 -4.95 -8.25 6.68
N ARG A 23 -6.28 -8.44 6.66
CA ARG A 23 -7.01 -9.11 7.75
C ARG A 23 -6.55 -10.56 7.97
N GLY A 24 -6.19 -11.27 6.90
CA GLY A 24 -5.65 -12.63 7.01
C GLY A 24 -4.21 -12.68 7.55
N SER A 25 -3.41 -11.66 7.26
CA SER A 25 -1.94 -11.71 7.42
C SER A 25 -1.38 -10.87 8.56
N VAL A 26 -2.01 -9.75 8.89
CA VAL A 26 -1.57 -8.81 9.93
C VAL A 26 -2.20 -9.24 11.26
N LYS A 27 -1.42 -9.11 12.33
CA LYS A 27 -1.82 -9.49 13.70
C LYS A 27 -1.68 -8.29 14.64
N ALA A 28 -2.33 -8.38 15.79
CA ALA A 28 -2.18 -7.42 16.87
C ALA A 28 -0.70 -7.20 17.24
N PRO A 29 -0.29 -5.97 17.60
CA PRO A 29 -1.15 -4.77 17.71
C PRO A 29 -1.35 -4.03 16.37
N TYR A 30 -0.75 -4.51 15.29
CA TYR A 30 -0.69 -3.78 14.02
C TYR A 30 -1.98 -3.84 13.21
N ASP A 31 -2.90 -4.76 13.49
CA ASP A 31 -4.19 -4.88 12.79
C ASP A 31 -5.11 -3.66 12.98
N SER A 32 -4.95 -2.94 14.10
CA SER A 32 -5.70 -1.73 14.42
C SER A 32 -5.59 -0.60 13.39
N TYR A 33 -4.50 -0.54 12.60
CA TYR A 33 -4.27 0.51 11.60
C TYR A 33 -4.70 0.14 10.17
N ILE A 34 -5.30 -1.04 9.97
CA ILE A 34 -5.66 -1.51 8.62
C ILE A 34 -6.66 -0.56 7.96
N SER A 35 -7.72 -0.17 8.67
CA SER A 35 -8.75 0.72 8.11
C SER A 35 -8.15 2.06 7.67
N GLU A 36 -7.28 2.65 8.50
CA GLU A 36 -6.58 3.89 8.17
C GLU A 36 -5.75 3.75 6.88
N PHE A 37 -5.03 2.63 6.72
CA PHE A 37 -4.28 2.37 5.50
C PHE A 37 -5.17 2.23 4.27
N ILE A 38 -6.31 1.55 4.39
CA ILE A 38 -7.26 1.41 3.27
C ILE A 38 -7.79 2.77 2.83
N ASP A 39 -8.11 3.67 3.76
CA ASP A 39 -8.54 5.04 3.44
C ASP A 39 -7.43 5.80 2.70
N GLN A 40 -6.17 5.62 3.11
CA GLN A 40 -5.02 6.26 2.46
C GLN A 40 -4.70 5.71 1.06
N LEU A 41 -5.12 4.49 0.71
CA LEU A 41 -4.94 3.98 -0.66
C LEU A 41 -5.63 4.87 -1.68
N ALA A 42 -6.84 5.35 -1.38
CA ALA A 42 -7.59 6.23 -2.28
C ALA A 42 -6.86 7.56 -2.49
N VAL A 43 -6.33 8.15 -1.42
CA VAL A 43 -5.53 9.39 -1.46
C VAL A 43 -4.25 9.18 -2.27
N MET A 44 -3.54 8.09 -2.01
CA MET A 44 -2.31 7.74 -2.72
C MET A 44 -2.54 7.57 -4.23
N MET A 45 -3.62 6.88 -4.62
CA MET A 45 -3.98 6.71 -6.02
C MET A 45 -4.26 8.05 -6.71
N GLU A 46 -5.00 8.93 -6.04
CA GLU A 46 -5.33 10.24 -6.56
C GLU A 46 -4.10 11.12 -6.72
N LYS A 47 -3.25 11.18 -5.69
CA LYS A 47 -1.99 11.93 -5.75
C LYS A 47 -1.05 11.39 -6.81
N LEU A 48 -0.96 10.07 -6.98
CA LEU A 48 -0.14 9.50 -8.04
C LEU A 48 -0.69 9.87 -9.41
N ASN A 49 -1.99 9.78 -9.65
CA ASN A 49 -2.57 10.15 -10.95
C ASN A 49 -2.32 11.63 -11.29
N ASN A 50 -2.29 12.49 -10.28
CA ASN A 50 -2.09 13.93 -10.43
C ASN A 50 -0.62 14.38 -10.36
N SER A 51 0.34 13.48 -10.14
CA SER A 51 1.77 13.84 -10.07
C SER A 51 2.39 14.04 -11.45
N ASP A 52 3.65 14.48 -11.49
CA ASP A 52 4.41 14.61 -12.72
C ASP A 52 4.64 13.25 -13.42
N ALA A 53 5.05 13.29 -14.69
CA ALA A 53 5.22 12.08 -15.49
C ALA A 53 6.30 11.14 -14.93
N GLU A 54 7.38 11.68 -14.36
CA GLU A 54 8.47 10.90 -13.78
C GLU A 54 7.97 10.11 -12.56
N THR A 55 7.34 10.79 -11.62
CA THR A 55 6.74 10.19 -10.41
C THR A 55 5.70 9.13 -10.77
N ARG A 56 4.82 9.43 -11.73
CA ARG A 56 3.84 8.44 -12.24
C ARG A 56 4.51 7.21 -12.79
N ASN A 57 5.48 7.37 -13.69
CA ASN A 57 6.14 6.23 -14.33
C ASN A 57 6.91 5.38 -13.31
N LYS A 58 7.54 6.03 -12.34
CA LYS A 58 8.28 5.38 -11.26
C LYS A 58 7.41 4.48 -10.39
N PHE A 59 6.19 4.91 -10.03
CA PHE A 59 5.37 4.20 -9.02
C PHE A 59 4.14 3.47 -9.58
N ARG A 60 3.77 3.68 -10.84
CA ARG A 60 2.60 3.02 -11.48
C ARG A 60 2.64 1.51 -11.35
N TYR A 61 3.80 0.89 -11.51
CA TYR A 61 3.94 -0.56 -11.39
C TYR A 61 3.65 -1.04 -9.95
N GLY A 62 4.22 -0.37 -8.95
CA GLY A 62 3.96 -0.68 -7.54
C GLY A 62 2.47 -0.60 -7.22
N LEU A 63 1.81 0.48 -7.65
CA LEU A 63 0.36 0.63 -7.45
C LEU A 63 -0.43 -0.50 -8.14
N SER A 64 -0.07 -0.87 -9.37
CA SER A 64 -0.75 -1.94 -10.10
C SER A 64 -0.65 -3.31 -9.41
N ILE A 65 0.47 -3.59 -8.74
CA ILE A 65 0.62 -4.80 -7.92
C ILE A 65 -0.26 -4.71 -6.68
N LEU A 66 -0.23 -3.57 -5.99
CA LEU A 66 -0.94 -3.37 -4.73
C LEU A 66 -2.45 -3.58 -4.90
N THR A 67 -3.02 -3.07 -5.99
CA THR A 67 -4.45 -3.17 -6.30
C THR A 67 -4.81 -4.41 -7.11
N SER A 68 -3.86 -5.32 -7.38
CA SER A 68 -4.14 -6.53 -8.16
C SER A 68 -5.03 -7.51 -7.37
N PRO A 69 -6.10 -8.07 -7.99
CA PRO A 69 -6.94 -9.10 -7.36
C PRO A 69 -6.26 -10.46 -7.26
N SER A 70 -5.08 -10.63 -7.86
CA SER A 70 -4.37 -11.91 -7.86
C SER A 70 -3.87 -12.31 -6.47
N ASN A 71 -3.94 -13.61 -6.19
CA ASN A 71 -3.48 -14.25 -4.95
C ASN A 71 -2.05 -14.82 -5.05
N LYS A 72 -1.27 -14.45 -6.08
CA LYS A 72 0.11 -14.92 -6.20
C LYS A 72 0.94 -14.51 -4.97
N PRO A 73 1.84 -15.36 -4.46
CA PRO A 73 2.57 -15.10 -3.21
C PRO A 73 3.32 -13.76 -3.17
N ASN A 74 3.90 -13.32 -4.29
CA ASN A 74 4.60 -12.05 -4.44
C ASN A 74 3.65 -10.84 -4.36
N ILE A 75 2.42 -10.96 -4.87
CA ILE A 75 1.39 -9.90 -4.79
C ILE A 75 0.87 -9.76 -3.36
N ILE A 76 0.62 -10.89 -2.69
CA ILE A 76 0.26 -10.90 -1.27
C ILE A 76 1.37 -10.25 -0.43
N ARG A 77 2.65 -10.59 -0.70
CA ARG A 77 3.78 -9.96 -0.01
C ARG A 77 3.89 -8.47 -0.30
N ALA A 78 3.65 -8.03 -1.53
CA ALA A 78 3.69 -6.61 -1.87
C ALA A 78 2.66 -5.80 -1.06
N LYS A 79 1.43 -6.32 -0.88
CA LYS A 79 0.39 -5.70 -0.04
C LYS A 79 0.82 -5.57 1.42
N ILE A 80 1.40 -6.63 1.97
CA ILE A 80 1.90 -6.63 3.36
C ILE A 80 3.10 -5.68 3.52
N ASN A 81 4.03 -5.68 2.57
CA ASN A 81 5.19 -4.79 2.58
C ASN A 81 4.77 -3.31 2.51
N ALA A 82 3.79 -2.99 1.65
CA ALA A 82 3.22 -1.65 1.55
C ALA A 82 2.61 -1.22 2.89
N TYR A 83 1.81 -2.09 3.51
CA TYR A 83 1.20 -1.82 4.80
C TYR A 83 2.22 -1.53 5.91
N TYR A 84 3.21 -2.40 6.09
CA TYR A 84 4.23 -2.16 7.12
C TYR A 84 5.12 -0.95 6.81
N ALA A 85 5.38 -0.66 5.53
CA ALA A 85 6.02 0.58 5.14
C ALA A 85 5.19 1.81 5.51
N TYR A 86 3.87 1.73 5.43
CA TYR A 86 2.97 2.80 5.84
C TYR A 86 3.05 3.03 7.36
N LEU A 87 3.02 1.95 8.16
CA LEU A 87 3.18 2.07 9.62
C LEU A 87 4.53 2.71 10.00
N VAL A 88 5.60 2.36 9.27
CA VAL A 88 6.92 2.98 9.47
C VAL A 88 6.91 4.44 9.07
N TYR A 89 6.31 4.77 7.92
CA TYR A 89 6.20 6.13 7.43
C TYR A 89 5.42 7.04 8.40
N ARG A 90 4.35 6.53 9.01
CA ARG A 90 3.53 7.23 10.01
C ARG A 90 4.15 7.29 11.41
N GLY A 91 5.26 6.59 11.64
CA GLY A 91 5.94 6.54 12.93
C GLY A 91 5.30 5.60 13.96
N TYR A 92 4.35 4.75 13.56
CA TYR A 92 3.71 3.77 14.46
C TYR A 92 4.63 2.61 14.84
N VAL A 93 5.64 2.32 14.01
CA VAL A 93 6.63 1.27 14.26
C VAL A 93 7.95 1.63 13.59
N SER A 94 9.08 1.23 14.19
CA SER A 94 10.38 1.46 13.56
C SER A 94 10.66 0.48 12.41
N ALA A 95 11.40 0.92 11.40
CA ALA A 95 11.89 0.02 10.33
C ALA A 95 12.70 -1.15 10.90
N TYR A 96 13.49 -0.89 11.94
CA TYR A 96 14.26 -1.92 12.64
C TYR A 96 13.36 -3.01 13.23
N SER A 97 12.29 -2.62 13.93
CA SER A 97 11.34 -3.57 14.53
C SER A 97 10.66 -4.43 13.47
N VAL A 98 10.24 -3.83 12.34
CA VAL A 98 9.60 -4.54 11.22
C VAL A 98 10.54 -5.57 10.59
N LEU A 99 11.80 -5.19 10.38
CA LEU A 99 12.83 -6.07 9.80
C LEU A 99 13.24 -7.19 10.76
N LYS A 100 13.49 -6.85 12.02
CA LYS A 100 13.86 -7.82 13.07
C LYS A 100 12.80 -8.90 13.24
N SER A 101 11.53 -8.51 13.21
CA SER A 101 10.38 -9.42 13.33
C SER A 101 9.99 -10.10 12.02
N LYS A 102 10.75 -9.90 10.93
CA LYS A 102 10.51 -10.50 9.60
C LYS A 102 9.08 -10.28 9.07
N LEU A 103 8.51 -9.11 9.35
CA LEU A 103 7.15 -8.76 8.93
C LEU A 103 7.06 -8.38 7.44
N VAL A 104 8.23 -8.14 6.82
CA VAL A 104 8.39 -7.80 5.40
C VAL A 104 9.48 -8.65 4.76
N ALA A 105 9.50 -8.71 3.43
CA ALA A 105 10.47 -9.50 2.67
C ALA A 105 11.93 -9.01 2.83
N GLY A 106 12.12 -7.73 3.17
CA GLY A 106 13.45 -7.15 3.42
C GLY A 106 13.46 -5.62 3.33
N GLY A 107 14.62 -5.02 3.62
CA GLY A 107 14.80 -3.57 3.65
C GLY A 107 14.43 -2.88 2.34
N GLU A 108 14.91 -3.40 1.19
CA GLU A 108 14.64 -2.77 -0.10
C GLU A 108 13.14 -2.75 -0.44
N SER A 109 12.43 -3.83 -0.09
CA SER A 109 10.98 -3.90 -0.29
C SER A 109 10.23 -2.90 0.59
N LEU A 110 10.71 -2.64 1.81
CA LEU A 110 10.13 -1.65 2.72
C LEU A 110 10.38 -0.22 2.22
N TYR A 111 11.63 0.11 1.90
CA TYR A 111 12.03 1.45 1.50
C TYR A 111 11.51 1.85 0.12
N THR A 112 11.21 0.90 -0.75
CA THR A 112 10.52 1.17 -2.02
C THR A 112 9.17 1.86 -1.80
N TRP A 113 8.36 1.37 -0.86
CA TRP A 113 7.07 1.98 -0.53
C TRP A 113 7.23 3.28 0.25
N ILE A 114 8.17 3.35 1.20
CA ILE A 114 8.44 4.60 1.94
C ILE A 114 8.81 5.73 0.98
N ARG A 115 9.61 5.46 -0.05
CA ARG A 115 9.96 6.45 -1.09
C ARG A 115 8.72 6.93 -1.84
N MET A 116 7.80 6.03 -2.17
CA MET A 116 6.52 6.39 -2.79
C MET A 116 5.70 7.30 -1.88
N TYR A 117 5.51 6.93 -0.62
CA TYR A 117 4.72 7.72 0.34
C TYR A 117 5.27 9.12 0.53
N ARG A 118 6.59 9.25 0.67
CA ARG A 118 7.27 10.55 0.76
C ARG A 118 7.12 11.38 -0.51
N SER A 119 7.26 10.75 -1.68
CA SER A 119 7.13 11.45 -2.98
C SER A 119 5.71 11.97 -3.21
N LEU A 120 4.70 11.27 -2.68
CA LEU A 120 3.30 11.66 -2.77
C LEU A 120 2.83 12.52 -1.59
N ASN A 121 3.66 12.69 -0.55
CA ASN A 121 3.33 13.42 0.68
C ASN A 121 1.97 12.99 1.27
N ILE A 122 1.69 11.69 1.32
CA ILE A 122 0.42 11.15 1.86
C ILE A 122 0.42 11.06 3.39
#